data_AF-A0AAV4GB07-F1
#
_entry.id   AF-A0AAV4GB07-F1
#
_cell.length_a   1.000
_cell.length_b   1.000
_cell.length_c   1.000
_cell.angle_alpha   90.00
_cell.angle_beta   90.00
_cell.angle_gamma   90.00
#
_symmetry.space_group_name_H-M   'P 1'
#
loop_
_entity.id
_entity.type
_entity.pdbx_description
1 polymer ?
#
loop_
_entity_poly.entity_id
_entity_poly.type
_entity_poly.pdbx_seq_one_letter_code
_entity_poly.pdbx_strand_id
1 'polypeptide(L)'
;MRRETRLCTIPDLFNLYSEVILRNITDMEGVKVGGRNITNLRYADDTVLIANSQENLQALLSVVTYESESMGLQLNARKTECMVVSKKQVKSHCVIHCKNTTIK
;
A
#
# COMPACT_ATOMS: atom_id res chain seq x y z
N MET A 1 24.50 -29.94 18.60
CA MET A 1 23.12 -29.65 18.16
C MET A 1 22.88 -28.15 18.32
N ARG A 2 23.24 -27.35 17.30
CA ARG A 2 23.04 -25.89 17.34
C ARG A 2 21.55 -25.63 17.13
N ARG A 3 20.85 -25.17 18.17
CA ARG A 3 19.49 -24.67 18.03
C ARG A 3 19.60 -23.33 17.29
N GLU A 4 19.31 -23.36 16.00
CA GLU A 4 19.00 -22.13 15.25
C GLU A 4 17.80 -21.49 15.95
N THR A 5 18.06 -20.44 16.74
CA THR A 5 17.03 -19.53 17.19
C THR A 5 16.48 -18.84 15.95
N ARG A 6 15.41 -19.41 15.36
CA ARG A 6 14.60 -18.68 14.39
C ARG A 6 14.18 -17.39 15.08
N LEU A 7 14.62 -16.24 14.58
CA LEU A 7 14.11 -14.94 15.00
C LEU A 7 12.64 -14.85 14.53
N CYS A 8 11.72 -15.49 15.25
CA CYS A 8 10.28 -15.32 15.06
C CYS A 8 9.81 -13.89 15.36
N THR A 9 10.68 -13.02 15.87
CA THR A 9 10.36 -11.65 16.23
C THR A 9 10.34 -10.67 15.06
N ILE A 10 11.02 -10.98 13.94
CA ILE A 10 11.13 -10.05 12.80
C ILE A 10 9.81 -9.95 12.01
N PRO A 11 9.13 -11.07 11.66
CA PRO A 11 7.85 -11.00 10.95
C PRO A 11 6.76 -10.28 11.77
N ASP A 12 6.69 -10.57 13.07
CA ASP A 12 5.71 -9.96 13.97
C ASP A 12 5.97 -8.45 14.12
N LEU A 13 7.23 -8.04 14.23
CA LEU A 13 7.60 -6.63 14.29
C LEU A 13 7.27 -5.89 12.98
N PHE A 14 7.59 -6.48 11.82
CA PHE A 14 7.24 -5.88 10.53
C PHE A 14 5.73 -5.69 10.39
N ASN A 15 4.95 -6.71 10.76
CA ASN A 15 3.48 -6.63 10.74
C ASN A 15 2.94 -5.49 11.60
N LEU A 16 3.52 -5.29 12.79
CA LEU A 16 3.16 -4.19 13.69
C LEU A 16 3.43 -2.82 13.06
N TYR A 17 4.61 -2.59 12.49
CA TYR A 17 4.95 -1.34 11.80
C TYR A 17 3.99 -1.07 10.64
N SER A 18 3.75 -2.07 9.80
CA SER A 18 2.84 -1.94 8.68
C SER A 18 1.39 -1.69 9.12
N GLU A 19 0.95 -2.20 10.27
CA GLU A 19 -0.36 -1.86 10.85
C GLU A 19 -0.45 -0.38 11.23
N VAL A 20 0.56 0.17 11.90
CA VAL A 20 0.54 1.58 12.31
C VAL A 20 0.53 2.50 11.08
N ILE A 21 1.35 2.21 10.07
CA ILE A 21 1.42 2.99 8.83
C ILE A 21 0.08 3.01 8.09
N LEU A 22 -0.57 1.84 7.99
CA LEU A 22 -1.79 1.70 7.20
C LEU A 22 -3.07 2.06 7.98
N ARG A 23 -2.96 2.26 9.30
CA ARG A 23 -4.09 2.72 10.12
C ARG A 23 -4.55 4.13 9.74
N ASN A 24 -3.64 4.99 9.27
CA ASN A 24 -3.99 6.37 8.89
C ASN A 24 -4.76 6.45 7.57
N ILE A 25 -4.80 5.36 6.79
CA ILE A 25 -5.53 5.31 5.52
C ILE A 25 -6.86 4.56 5.60
N THR A 26 -7.26 3.98 6.74
CA THR A 26 -8.51 3.21 6.82
C THR A 26 -9.76 4.08 6.68
N ASP A 27 -9.67 5.34 7.10
CA ASP A 27 -10.78 6.30 7.06
C ASP A 27 -10.82 7.14 5.77
N MET A 28 -9.85 6.93 4.86
CA MET A 28 -9.78 7.62 3.58
C MET A 28 -10.69 6.99 2.52
N GLU A 29 -10.92 7.68 1.41
CA GLU A 29 -11.77 7.18 0.33
C GLU A 29 -11.14 6.03 -0.45
N GLY A 30 -11.62 4.81 -0.21
CA GLY A 30 -11.27 3.61 -0.96
C GLY A 30 -12.39 3.16 -1.89
N VAL A 31 -12.55 1.84 -2.02
CA VAL A 31 -13.62 1.21 -2.79
C VAL A 31 -14.65 0.59 -1.85
N LYS A 32 -15.93 0.87 -2.07
CA LYS A 32 -17.03 0.29 -1.28
C LYS A 32 -17.43 -1.08 -1.84
N VAL A 33 -17.25 -2.12 -1.05
CA VAL A 33 -17.67 -3.50 -1.38
C VAL A 33 -18.60 -4.00 -0.28
N GLY A 34 -19.85 -4.34 -0.63
CA GLY A 34 -20.83 -4.84 0.35
C GLY A 34 -21.11 -3.86 1.51
N GLY A 35 -21.03 -2.55 1.27
CA GLY A 35 -21.20 -1.51 2.29
C GLY A 35 -19.97 -1.21 3.15
N ARG A 36 -18.85 -1.91 2.95
CA ARG A 36 -17.58 -1.65 3.65
C ARG A 36 -16.60 -0.92 2.74
N ASN A 37 -15.90 0.06 3.28
CA ASN A 37 -14.82 0.76 2.58
C ASN A 37 -13.53 -0.07 2.66
N ILE A 38 -12.93 -0.37 1.51
CA ILE A 38 -11.66 -1.10 1.41
C ILE A 38 -10.64 -0.15 0.79
N THR A 39 -9.62 0.21 1.56
CA THR A 39 -8.53 1.11 1.11
C THR A 39 -7.23 0.36 0.83
N ASN A 40 -7.02 -0.79 1.48
CA ASN A 40 -5.84 -1.61 1.31
C ASN A 40 -6.13 -3.12 1.41
N LEU A 41 -5.32 -3.92 0.71
CA LEU A 41 -5.21 -5.37 0.87
C LEU A 41 -3.76 -5.70 1.22
N ARG A 42 -3.54 -6.64 2.14
CA ARG A 42 -2.21 -6.97 2.67
C ARG A 42 -1.99 -8.47 2.65
N TYR A 43 -0.82 -8.90 2.17
CA TYR A 43 -0.40 -10.30 2.23
C TYR A 43 1.11 -10.37 2.45
N ALA A 44 1.53 -10.92 3.60
CA ALA A 44 2.93 -10.89 4.03
C ALA A 44 3.50 -9.46 3.96
N ASP A 45 4.57 -9.23 3.19
CA ASP A 45 5.18 -7.93 2.95
C ASP A 45 4.54 -7.12 1.81
N ASP A 46 3.69 -7.74 0.99
CA ASP A 46 3.01 -7.08 -0.11
C ASP A 46 1.77 -6.32 0.38
N THR A 47 1.63 -5.08 -0.10
CA THR A 47 0.47 -4.21 0.16
C THR A 47 -0.07 -3.65 -1.14
N VAL A 48 -1.38 -3.73 -1.34
CA VAL A 48 -2.11 -3.16 -2.47
C VAL A 48 -3.01 -2.04 -1.96
N LEU A 49 -2.87 -0.84 -2.51
CA LEU A 49 -3.75 0.30 -2.25
C LEU A 49 -4.85 0.36 -3.31
N ILE A 50 -6.08 0.64 -2.90
CA ILE A 50 -7.25 0.56 -3.77
C ILE A 50 -8.13 1.79 -3.58
N ALA A 51 -8.45 2.47 -4.68
CA ALA A 51 -9.32 3.64 -4.71
C ALA A 51 -10.19 3.67 -5.98
N ASN A 52 -11.26 4.45 -5.97
CA ASN A 52 -12.14 4.64 -7.13
C ASN A 52 -11.60 5.64 -8.17
N SER A 53 -10.59 6.44 -7.83
CA SER A 53 -10.00 7.46 -8.70
C SER A 53 -8.49 7.52 -8.54
N GLN A 54 -7.80 8.06 -9.55
CA GLN A 54 -6.35 8.24 -9.51
C GLN A 54 -5.96 9.26 -8.45
N GLU A 55 -6.76 10.30 -8.24
CA GLU A 55 -6.53 11.35 -7.26
C GLU A 55 -6.59 10.79 -5.82
N ASN A 56 -7.58 9.94 -5.54
CA ASN A 56 -7.71 9.29 -4.24
C ASN A 56 -6.59 8.26 -4.03
N LEU A 57 -6.21 7.52 -5.08
CA LEU A 57 -5.07 6.61 -5.01
C LEU A 57 -3.76 7.36 -4.74
N GLN A 58 -3.56 8.52 -5.36
CA GLN A 58 -2.42 9.39 -5.12
C GLN A 58 -2.41 9.91 -3.68
N ALA A 59 -3.56 10.30 -3.13
CA ALA A 59 -3.67 10.74 -1.74
C ALA A 59 -3.33 9.61 -0.76
N LEU A 60 -3.86 8.40 -0.98
CA LEU A 60 -3.51 7.22 -0.20
C LEU A 60 -2.01 6.95 -0.23
N LEU A 61 -1.41 6.95 -1.43
CA LEU A 61 0.02 6.72 -1.61
C LEU A 61 0.87 7.79 -0.89
N SER A 62 0.46 9.06 -0.94
CA SER A 62 1.17 10.15 -0.25
C SER A 62 1.19 9.96 1.26
N VAL A 63 0.06 9.58 1.87
CA VAL A 63 -0.02 9.31 3.32
C VAL A 63 0.83 8.10 3.69
N VAL A 64 0.71 6.98 2.97
CA VAL A 64 1.53 5.78 3.23
C VAL A 64 3.02 6.07 3.10
N THR A 65 3.41 6.86 2.09
CA THR A 65 4.81 7.23 1.88
C THR A 65 5.33 8.05 3.05
N TYR A 66 4.58 9.06 3.50
CA TYR A 66 4.95 9.93 4.62
C TYR A 66 5.09 9.15 5.93
N GLU A 67 4.10 8.31 6.27
CA GLU A 67 4.13 7.49 7.48
C GLU A 67 5.26 6.46 7.45
N SER A 68 5.49 5.83 6.29
CA SER A 68 6.60 4.89 6.12
C SER A 68 7.94 5.56 6.39
N GLU A 69 8.18 6.76 5.83
CA GLU A 69 9.41 7.52 6.04
C GLU A 69 9.63 7.90 7.50
N SER A 70 8.55 8.34 8.18
CA SER A 70 8.56 8.65 9.61
C SER A 70 9.03 7.46 10.46
N MET A 71 8.76 6.24 9.99
CA MET A 71 9.16 4.98 10.63
C MET A 71 10.46 4.38 10.08
N GLY A 72 11.17 5.10 9.20
CA GLY A 72 12.41 4.62 8.58
C GLY A 72 12.22 3.54 7.51
N LEU A 73 11.00 3.37 7.00
CA LEU A 73 10.67 2.48 5.89
C LEU A 73 10.54 3.26 4.59
N GLN A 74 10.82 2.60 3.46
CA GLN A 74 10.72 3.21 2.14
C GLN A 74 10.01 2.28 1.16
N LEU A 75 9.07 2.85 0.39
CA LEU A 75 8.43 2.15 -0.72
C LEU A 75 9.41 1.96 -1.88
N ASN A 76 9.43 0.76 -2.45
CA ASN A 76 10.24 0.45 -3.61
C ASN A 76 9.49 0.78 -4.91
N ALA A 77 9.62 2.02 -5.37
CA ALA A 77 8.93 2.50 -6.57
C ALA A 77 9.27 1.72 -7.86
N ARG A 78 10.36 0.93 -7.90
CA ARG A 78 10.67 0.06 -9.05
C ARG A 78 9.90 -1.25 -9.05
N LYS A 79 9.39 -1.67 -7.89
CA LYS A 79 8.59 -2.88 -7.72
C LYS A 79 7.09 -2.58 -7.62
N THR A 80 6.73 -1.31 -7.43
CA THR A 80 5.34 -0.87 -7.35
C THR A 80 4.83 -0.56 -8.75
N GLU A 81 3.66 -1.11 -9.08
CA GLU A 81 3.00 -0.93 -10.38
C GLU A 81 1.57 -0.40 -10.16
N CYS A 82 1.06 0.44 -11.07
CA CYS A 82 -0.36 0.82 -11.04
C CYS A 82 -1.18 -0.14 -11.90
N MET A 83 -2.33 -0.58 -11.38
CA MET A 83 -3.27 -1.42 -12.11
C MET A 83 -4.65 -0.77 -12.15
N VAL A 84 -5.27 -0.75 -13.33
CA VAL A 84 -6.65 -0.27 -13.49
C VAL A 84 -7.56 -1.44 -13.83
N VAL A 85 -8.56 -1.66 -12.98
CA VAL A 85 -9.59 -2.69 -13.17
C VAL A 85 -10.88 -2.02 -13.61
N SER A 86 -11.35 -2.33 -14.82
CA SER A 86 -12.59 -1.79 -15.37
C SER A 86 -13.39 -2.89 -16.07
N LYS A 87 -14.73 -2.82 -15.96
CA LYS A 87 -15.63 -3.73 -16.70
C LYS A 87 -15.60 -3.48 -18.21
N LYS A 88 -15.20 -2.29 -18.64
CA LYS A 88 -15.02 -1.93 -20.06
C LYS A 88 -13.53 -1.90 -20.36
N GLN A 89 -13.12 -2.41 -21.53
CA GLN A 89 -11.74 -2.26 -22.03
C GLN A 89 -11.47 -0.80 -22.41
N VAL A 90 -11.33 0.05 -21.39
CA VAL A 90 -10.80 1.40 -21.54
C VAL A 90 -9.31 1.28 -21.21
N LYS A 91 -8.44 1.71 -22.12
CA LYS A 91 -7.02 1.92 -21.81
C LYS A 91 -6.93 3.14 -20.90
N SER A 92 -7.14 2.92 -19.62
CA SER A 92 -6.98 3.95 -18.60
C SER A 92 -5.50 4.07 -18.29
N HIS A 93 -4.90 5.22 -18.60
CA HIS A 93 -3.52 5.51 -18.21
C HIS A 93 -3.54 6.00 -16.75
N CYS A 94 -3.17 5.13 -15.81
CA CYS A 94 -2.97 5.51 -14.42
C CYS A 94 -1.56 6.04 -14.24
N VAL A 95 -1.41 7.27 -13.74
CA VAL A 95 -0.11 7.83 -13.39
C VAL A 95 -0.14 8.25 -11.95
N ILE A 96 0.68 7.61 -11.13
CA ILE A 96 0.85 8.00 -9.73
C ILE A 96 2.31 8.38 -9.49
N HIS A 97 2.50 9.41 -8.71
CA HIS A 97 3.80 9.95 -8.37
C HIS A 97 4.17 9.50 -6.96
N CYS A 98 5.27 8.77 -6.85
CA CYS A 98 5.90 8.43 -5.59
C CYS A 98 7.19 9.24 -5.49
N LYS A 99 7.15 10.37 -4.78
CA LYS A 99 8.26 11.33 -4.68
C LYS A 99 8.72 11.79 -6.08
N ASN A 100 9.96 11.48 -6.45
CA ASN A 100 10.56 11.83 -7.75
C ASN A 100 10.37 10.73 -8.83
N THR A 101 9.70 9.63 -8.49
CA THR A 101 9.47 8.50 -9.42
C THR A 101 8.01 8.48 -9.85
N THR A 102 7.80 8.27 -11.14
CA THR A 102 6.46 8.04 -11.68
C THR A 102 6.23 6.55 -11.81
N ILE A 103 5.18 6.06 -11.17
CA ILE A 103 4.68 4.69 -11.29
C ILE A 103 3.59 4.70 -12.36
N LYS A 104 3.65 3.74 -13.27
CA LYS A 104 2.72 3.59 -14.40
C LYS A 104 2.01 2.24 -14.33
#